data_AF-H2ZII2-F1
#
_entry.id   AF-H2ZII2-F1
#
_cell.length_a   1.000
_cell.length_b   1.000
_cell.length_c   1.000
_cell.angle_alpha   90.00
_cell.angle_beta   90.00
_cell.angle_gamma   90.00
#
_symmetry.space_group_name_H-M   'P 1'
#
loop_
_entity.id
_entity.type
_entity.pdbx_description
1 polymer ?
#
loop_
_entity_poly.entity_id
_entity_poly.type
_entity_poly.pdbx_seq_one_letter_code
_entity_poly.pdbx_strand_id
1 'polypeptide(L)' 'MQIMPGVRVEDMGHKMGLNGVDNAKLFFDNVRVPRENLLNRYSEVEADG' A
#
# COMPACT_ATOMS: atom_id res chain seq x y z
N MET A 1 16.58 -2.07 -1.89
CA MET A 1 15.47 -1.20 -1.44
C MET A 1 15.28 -1.42 0.04
N GLN A 2 15.07 -0.34 0.80
CA GLN A 2 14.75 -0.41 2.22
C GLN A 2 13.24 -0.24 2.38
N ILE A 3 12.63 -1.07 3.23
CA ILE A 3 11.20 -0.97 3.55
C ILE A 3 10.99 0.23 4.48
N MET A 4 9.92 1.00 4.25
CA MET A 4 9.57 2.16 5.08
C MET A 4 9.12 1.74 6.49
N PRO A 5 9.33 2.56 7.53
CA PRO A 5 8.83 2.29 8.87
C PRO A 5 7.31 2.01 8.89
N GLY A 6 6.89 1.02 9.67
CA GLY A 6 5.49 0.61 9.76
C GLY A 6 4.96 -0.16 8.54
N VAL A 7 5.77 -0.39 7.50
CA VAL A 7 5.39 -1.22 6.36
C VAL A 7 6.00 -2.61 6.49
N ARG A 8 5.21 -3.65 6.21
CA ARG A 8 5.70 -5.02 6.02
C ARG A 8 5.25 -5.54 4.67
N VAL A 9 6.17 -6.17 3.95
CA VAL A 9 5.96 -6.77 2.62
C VAL A 9 6.24 -8.26 2.72
N GLU A 10 5.35 -9.08 2.18
CA GLU A 10 5.48 -10.54 2.20
C GLU A 10 5.13 -11.12 0.83
N ASP A 11 6.07 -11.79 0.19
CA ASP A 11 5.84 -12.49 -1.08
C ASP A 11 4.74 -13.55 -0.93
N MET A 12 3.83 -13.64 -1.90
CA MET A 12 2.73 -14.61 -1.86
C MET A 12 3.14 -16.03 -2.29
N GLY A 13 4.36 -16.21 -2.77
CA GLY A 13 4.94 -17.48 -3.14
C GLY A 13 4.47 -18.01 -4.50
N HIS A 14 4.52 -19.33 -4.62
CA HIS A 14 4.17 -20.04 -5.84
C HIS A 14 2.68 -19.91 -6.16
N LYS A 15 2.39 -19.61 -7.42
CA LYS A 15 1.04 -19.45 -7.97
C LYS A 15 0.74 -20.54 -8.97
N MET A 16 -0.55 -20.79 -9.21
CA MET A 16 -1.01 -21.69 -10.27
C MET A 16 -0.46 -21.31 -11.65
N GLY A 17 -0.27 -20.00 -11.89
CA GLY A 17 0.31 -19.46 -13.13
C GLY A 17 0.90 -18.07 -12.89
N LEU A 18 1.50 -17.49 -13.92
CA LEU A 18 2.12 -16.15 -13.87
C LEU A 18 3.18 -16.02 -12.75
N ASN A 19 3.99 -17.06 -12.53
CA ASN A 19 5.01 -17.08 -11.48
C ASN A 19 6.11 -16.01 -11.63
N GLY A 20 6.24 -15.38 -12.80
CA GLY A 20 7.13 -14.23 -13.00
C GLY A 20 6.60 -12.91 -12.45
N VAL A 21 5.35 -12.86 -11.96
CA VAL A 21 4.76 -11.70 -11.29
C VAL A 21 5.02 -11.79 -9.79
N ASP A 22 5.55 -10.72 -9.21
CA ASP A 22 5.97 -10.57 -7.82
C ASP A 22 4.81 -10.14 -6.89
N ASN A 23 3.70 -10.87 -6.94
CA ASN A 23 2.55 -10.59 -6.07
C ASN A 23 2.95 -10.69 -4.59
N ALA A 24 2.63 -9.65 -3.82
CA ALA A 24 2.95 -9.56 -2.40
C ALA A 24 1.75 -9.11 -1.56
N LYS A 25 1.77 -9.48 -0.28
CA LYS A 25 0.92 -8.95 0.78
C LYS A 25 1.60 -7.72 1.38
N LEU A 26 0.83 -6.65 1.55
CA LEU A 26 1.25 -5.42 2.21
C LEU A 26 0.52 -5.27 3.54
N PHE A 27 1.26 -4.93 4.58
CA PHE A 27 0.72 -4.61 5.89
C PHE A 27 1.22 -3.22 6.31
N PHE A 28 0.34 -2.47 6.95
CA PHE A 28 0.61 -1.13 7.44
C PHE A 28 0.30 -1.09 8.94
N ASP A 29 1.30 -0.77 9.74
CA ASP A 29 1.17 -0.45 11.16
C ASP A 29 1.26 1.07 11.32
N ASN A 30 0.08 1.70 11.44
CA ASN A 30 -0.08 3.13 11.70
C ASN A 30 0.75 4.06 10.77
N VAL A 31 0.91 3.68 9.51
CA VAL A 31 1.63 4.49 8.51
C VAL A 31 0.85 5.78 8.23
N ARG A 32 1.54 6.92 8.38
CA ARG A 32 0.99 8.25 8.11
C ARG A 32 1.34 8.68 6.69
N VAL A 33 0.35 9.16 5.96
CA VAL A 33 0.51 9.79 4.63
C VAL A 33 -0.19 11.15 4.62
N PRO A 34 0.27 12.10 3.79
CA PRO A 34 -0.42 13.38 3.61
C PRO A 34 -1.84 13.20 3.04
N ARG A 35 -2.76 14.14 3.35
CA ARG A 35 -4.17 14.08 2.92
C ARG A 35 -4.28 14.10 1.39
N GLU A 36 -3.44 14.88 0.74
CA GLU A 36 -3.34 15.04 -0.71
C GLU A 36 -2.97 13.75 -1.46
N ASN A 37 -2.51 12.69 -0.77
CA ASN A 37 -2.30 11.38 -1.38
C ASN A 37 -3.63 10.60 -1.60
N LEU A 38 -4.75 11.08 -1.05
CA LEU A 38 -6.07 10.53 -1.34
C LEU A 38 -6.47 10.88 -2.78
N LEU A 39 -6.75 9.86 -3.59
CA LEU A 39 -7.32 10.05 -4.92
C LEU A 39 -8.77 10.53 -4.77
N ASN A 40 -8.99 11.84 -4.89
CA ASN A 40 -10.23 12.52 -4.52
C ASN A 40 -11.12 12.93 -5.71
N ARG A 41 -11.01 12.26 -6.88
CA ARG A 41 -11.76 12.65 -8.11
C ARG A 41 -13.27 12.78 -7.91
N TYR A 42 -13.85 11.93 -7.07
CA TYR A 42 -15.31 11.85 -6.87
C TYR A 42 -15.76 12.21 -5.45
N SER A 43 -14.82 12.29 -4.50
CA SER A 43 -15.11 12.55 -3.09
C SER A 43 -13.89 13.19 -2.45
N GLU A 44 -14.10 14.25 -1.69
CA GLU A 44 -13.07 15.04 -1.06
C GLU A 44 -13.28 15.07 0.46
N VAL A 45 -12.16 15.21 1.18
CA VAL A 45 -12.13 15.47 2.62
C VAL A 45 -11.40 16.79 2.79
N GLU A 46 -12.04 17.77 3.42
CA GLU A 46 -11.48 19.11 3.61
C GLU A 46 -10.34 19.08 4.64
N ALA A 47 -9.63 20.21 4.80
CA ALA A 47 -8.51 20.28 5.72
C ALA A 47 -8.92 20.14 7.20
N ASP A 48 -10.16 20.48 7.53
CA ASP A 48 -10.77 20.37 8.86
C ASP A 48 -11.48 19.03 9.13
N GLY A 49 -11.52 18.14 8.13
CA GLY A 49 -12.08 16.78 8.23
C GLY A 49 -13.47 16.66 7.63
#